data_AF-A0A8T5QG37-F1
#
_entry.id   AF-A0A8T5QG37-F1
#
_cell.length_a   1.000
_cell.length_b   1.000
_cell.length_c   1.000
_cell.angle_alpha   90.00
_cell.angle_beta   90.00
_cell.angle_gamma   90.00
#
_symmetry.space_group_name_H-M   'P 1'
#
loop_
_entity.id
_entity.type
_entity.pdbx_description
1 polymer ?
#
loop_
_entity_poly.entity_id
_entity_poly.type
_entity_poly.pdbx_seq_one_letter_code
_entity_poly.pdbx_strand_id
1 'polypeptide(L)' 'MAKKVSLMGYGCLRCGHEWLPRNKNNEPKVCPKCKNPYWDRPKKNKKFSKKSENIKKAQDKCLRKTYKTLGKGALK' A
#
# COMPACT_ATOMS: atom_id res chain seq x y z
N MET A 1 -8.17 19.23 -37.73
CA MET A 1 -8.61 19.35 -36.32
C MET A 1 -8.27 18.05 -35.61
N ALA A 2 -7.42 18.08 -34.58
CA ALA A 2 -7.05 16.89 -33.82
C ALA A 2 -7.96 16.74 -32.59
N LYS A 3 -8.52 15.55 -32.39
CA LYS A 3 -9.42 15.21 -31.26
C LYS A 3 -8.67 14.31 -30.27
N LYS A 4 -8.74 14.62 -28.98
CA LYS A 4 -8.12 13.82 -27.91
C LYS A 4 -8.96 12.56 -27.67
N VAL A 5 -8.30 11.40 -27.63
CA VAL A 5 -8.93 10.09 -27.38
C VAL A 5 -8.19 9.38 -26.25
N SER A 6 -8.93 8.71 -25.37
CA SER A 6 -8.41 7.89 -24.28
C SER A 6 -8.45 6.40 -24.65
N LEU A 7 -7.38 5.65 -24.35
CA LEU A 7 -7.27 4.22 -24.63
C LEU A 7 -7.09 3.44 -23.32
N MET A 8 -7.61 2.21 -23.27
CA MET A 8 -7.39 1.27 -22.17
C MET A 8 -6.08 0.50 -22.39
N GLY A 9 -5.25 0.45 -21.36
CA GLY A 9 -3.96 -0.24 -21.36
C GLY A 9 -3.76 -1.10 -20.11
N TYR A 10 -2.64 -1.81 -20.07
CA TYR A 10 -2.25 -2.66 -18.95
C TYR A 10 -1.02 -2.08 -18.26
N GLY A 11 -0.99 -2.18 -16.93
CA GLY A 11 0.13 -1.75 -16.09
C GLY A 11 0.67 -2.92 -15.28
N CYS A 12 1.99 -3.10 -15.27
CA CYS A 12 2.63 -4.14 -14.48
C CYS A 12 2.87 -3.65 -13.04
N LEU A 13 2.25 -4.31 -12.06
CA LEU A 13 2.41 -4.01 -10.63
C LEU A 13 3.79 -4.38 -10.05
N ARG A 14 4.68 -5.00 -10.85
CA ARG A 14 6.05 -5.37 -10.43
C ARG A 14 7.09 -4.37 -10.88
N CYS A 15 7.08 -4.01 -12.16
CA CYS A 15 8.08 -3.13 -12.77
C CYS A 15 7.55 -1.73 -13.11
N GLY A 16 6.24 -1.50 -12.94
CA GLY A 16 5.59 -0.21 -13.25
C GLY A 16 5.48 0.10 -14.74
N HIS A 17 5.74 -0.87 -15.62
CA HIS A 17 5.65 -0.63 -17.06
C HIS A 17 4.19 -0.65 -17.51
N GLU A 18 3.81 0.37 -18.27
CA GLU A 18 2.49 0.51 -18.89
C GLU A 18 2.60 0.24 -20.39
N TRP A 19 1.66 -0.53 -20.94
CA TRP A 19 1.62 -0.84 -22.37
C TRP A 19 0.19 -0.90 -22.89
N LEU A 20 0.04 -0.57 -24.17
CA LEU A 20 -1.21 -0.68 -24.90
C LEU A 20 -1.20 -1.97 -25.73
N PRO A 21 -2.13 -2.90 -25.50
CA PRO A 21 -2.22 -4.11 -26.30
C PRO A 21 -2.64 -3.76 -27.74
N ARG A 22 -2.05 -4.43 -28.74
CA ARG A 22 -2.51 -4.31 -30.14
C ARG A 22 -3.88 -4.95 -30.34
N ASN A 23 -4.11 -6.11 -29.71
CA ASN A 23 -5.37 -6.85 -29.79
C ASN A 23 -6.12 -6.70 -28.46
N LYS A 24 -7.28 -6.03 -28.48
CA LYS A 24 -8.12 -5.84 -27.29
C LYS A 24 -8.73 -7.13 -26.75
N ASN A 25 -8.89 -8.15 -27.60
CA ASN A 25 -9.53 -9.42 -27.22
C ASN A 25 -8.60 -10.39 -26.48
N ASN A 26 -7.29 -10.15 -26.48
CA ASN A 26 -6.32 -11.06 -25.87
C ASN A 26 -5.65 -10.37 -24.68
N GLU A 27 -5.96 -10.86 -23.48
CA GLU A 27 -5.27 -10.45 -22.26
C GLU A 27 -3.80 -10.90 -22.31
N PRO A 28 -2.84 -10.01 -21.99
CA PRO A 28 -1.44 -10.38 -22.00
C PRO A 28 -1.16 -11.38 -20.87
N LYS A 29 -0.58 -12.52 -21.22
CA LYS A 29 -0.18 -13.52 -20.21
C LYS A 29 1.06 -13.10 -19.43
N VAL A 30 1.86 -12.19 -19.98
CA VAL A 30 3.19 -11.84 -19.48
C VAL A 30 3.48 -10.37 -19.73
N CYS A 31 4.17 -9.70 -18.79
CA CYS A 31 4.65 -8.33 -19.00
C CYS A 31 5.78 -8.28 -20.04
N PRO A 32 5.74 -7.39 -21.05
CA PRO A 32 6.76 -7.31 -22.11
C PRO A 32 8.13 -6.86 -21.60
N LYS A 33 8.20 -6.07 -20.52
CA LYS A 33 9.45 -5.54 -19.96
C LYS A 33 10.16 -6.53 -19.04
N CYS A 34 9.47 -7.03 -18.01
CA CYS A 34 10.08 -7.89 -16.99
C CYS A 34 9.84 -9.39 -17.22
N LYS A 35 9.08 -9.77 -18.26
CA LYS A 35 8.72 -11.16 -18.60
C LYS A 35 8.04 -11.92 -17.46
N ASN A 36 7.45 -11.22 -16.50
CA ASN A 36 6.77 -11.85 -15.39
C ASN A 36 5.30 -12.15 -15.74
N PRO A 37 4.80 -13.39 -15.54
CA PRO A 37 3.39 -13.70 -15.78
C PRO A 37 2.46 -13.04 -14.77
N TYR A 38 2.95 -12.72 -13.56
CA TYR A 38 2.14 -12.13 -12.49
C TYR A 38 2.23 -10.61 -12.48
N TRP A 39 1.92 -9.99 -13.62
CA TRP A 39 1.94 -8.54 -13.79
C TRP A 39 0.70 -7.88 -13.18
N ASP A 40 -0.43 -8.61 -13.12
CA ASP A 40 -1.74 -8.20 -12.59
C ASP A 40 -1.84 -8.30 -11.06
N ARG A 41 -0.90 -9.01 -10.42
CA ARG A 41 -1.01 -9.34 -9.00
C ARG A 41 -0.15 -8.42 -8.14
N PRO A 42 -0.74 -7.67 -7.19
CA PRO A 42 0.04 -6.92 -6.22
C PRO A 42 0.82 -7.88 -5.32
N LYS A 43 2.01 -7.47 -4.90
CA LYS A 43 2.77 -8.22 -3.89
C LYS A 43 1.98 -8.21 -2.58
N LYS A 44 1.73 -9.39 -2.00
CA LYS A 44 1.13 -9.51 -0.66
C LYS A 44 2.10 -8.89 0.36
N ASN A 45 1.94 -7.60 0.64
CA ASN A 45 2.71 -6.93 1.69
C ASN A 45 2.22 -7.42 3.05
N LYS A 46 2.86 -8.48 3.58
CA LYS A 46 2.55 -9.05 4.90
C LYS A 46 2.89 -8.11 6.09
N LYS A 47 3.19 -6.83 5.87
CA LYS A 47 3.83 -5.95 6.88
C LYS A 47 2.97 -4.83 7.45
N PHE A 48 1.71 -4.68 7.07
CA PHE A 48 0.89 -3.55 7.54
C PHE A 48 -0.05 -3.84 8.73
N SER A 49 -0.26 -5.10 9.12
CA SER A 49 -1.19 -5.40 10.22
C SER A 49 -0.60 -5.24 11.63
N LYS A 50 0.73 -5.22 11.78
CA LYS A 50 1.36 -5.24 13.12
C LYS A 50 1.89 -3.88 13.61
N LYS A 51 1.93 -2.84 12.76
CA LYS A 51 2.54 -1.55 13.12
C LYS A 51 1.59 -0.61 13.87
N SER A 52 0.29 -0.62 13.54
CA SER A 52 -0.70 0.24 14.21
C SER A 52 -0.97 -0.16 15.67
N GLU A 53 -0.91 -1.46 16.00
CA GLU A 53 -1.14 -1.93 17.37
C GLU A 53 0.05 -1.62 18.30
N ASN A 54 1.28 -1.69 17.79
CA ASN A 54 2.48 -1.48 18.59
C ASN A 54 2.72 0.01 18.92
N ILE A 55 2.30 0.94 18.06
CA ILE A 55 2.38 2.39 18.29
C ILE A 55 1.45 2.81 19.45
N LYS A 56 0.25 2.23 19.55
CA LYS A 56 -0.70 2.51 20.64
C LYS A 56 -0.17 2.05 22.01
N LYS A 57 0.52 0.90 22.05
CA LYS A 57 1.13 0.36 23.29
C LYS A 57 2.29 1.22 23.80
N ALA A 58 3.06 1.85 22.90
CA ALA A 58 4.13 2.77 23.29
C ALA A 58 3.59 4.08 23.91
N GLN A 59 2.49 4.61 23.37
CA GLN A 59 1.85 5.84 23.89
C GLN A 59 1.18 5.62 25.26
N ASP A 60 0.50 4.49 25.47
CA ASP A 60 -0.09 4.13 26.76
C ASP A 60 0.97 4.05 27.88
N LYS A 61 2.16 3.50 27.60
CA LYS A 61 3.24 3.36 28.58
C LYS A 61 3.76 4.70 29.11
N CYS A 62 3.77 5.75 28.28
CA CYS A 62 4.17 7.09 28.70
C CYS A 62 3.11 7.80 29.54
N LEU A 63 1.82 7.68 29.17
CA LEU A 63 0.69 8.19 29.96
C LEU A 63 0.60 7.51 31.33
N ARG A 64 0.95 6.21 31.42
CA ARG A 64 0.97 5.52 32.71
C ARG A 64 2.03 6.00 33.69
N LYS A 65 3.13 6.58 33.18
CA LYS A 65 4.25 7.03 34.00
C LYS A 65 4.01 8.43 34.57
N THR A 66 3.25 9.29 33.89
CA THR A 66 2.90 10.64 34.35
C THR A 66 1.80 10.66 35.43
N TYR A 67 0.80 9.75 35.37
CA TYR A 67 -0.23 9.68 36.42
C TYR A 67 0.32 9.18 37.77
N LYS A 68 1.46 8.47 37.77
CA LYS A 68 2.05 7.88 38.98
C LYS A 68 2.99 8.84 39.70
N THR A 69 3.54 9.83 39.00
CA THR A 69 4.42 10.88 39.56
C THR A 69 3.64 12.07 40.11
N LEU A 70 2.42 12.30 39.63
CA LEU A 70 1.48 13.21 40.28
C LEU A 70 0.78 12.43 41.40
N GLY A 71 1.35 12.51 42.60
CA GLY A 71 0.86 11.80 43.77
C GLY A 71 -0.64 11.97 43.99
N LYS A 72 -1.27 10.91 44.48
CA LYS A 72 -2.56 10.95 45.19
C LYS A 72 -2.48 12.01 46.30
N GLY A 73 -2.87 13.26 46.02
CA GLY A 73 -2.66 14.33 47.00
C GLY A 73 -3.14 15.73 46.64
N ALA A 74 -4.06 15.91 45.68
CA ALA A 74 -4.64 17.23 45.37
C ALA A 74 -6.17 17.15 45.36
N LEU A 75 -6.75 16.94 46.55
CA LEU A 75 -8.15 17.20 46.90
C LEU A 75 -8.21 17.19 48.43
N LYS A 76 -7.81 18.32 49.03
CA LYS A 76 -8.18 18.74 50.37
C LYS A 76 -8.57 20.19 50.28
#